data_AF-A0A238JS41-F1
#
_entry.id   AF-A0A238JS41-F1
#
_cell.length_a   1.000
_cell.length_b   1.000
_cell.length_c   1.000
_cell.angle_alpha   90.00
_cell.angle_beta   90.00
_cell.angle_gamma   90.00
#
_symmetry.space_group_name_H-M   'P 1'
#
loop_
_entity.id
_entity.type
_entity.pdbx_description
1 polymer ?
#
loop_
_entity_poly.entity_id
_entity_poly.type
_entity_poly.pdbx_seq_one_letter_code
_entity_poly.pdbx_strand_id
1 'polypeptide(L)' 'MKAFLDGTASFLAALATVAICGLPSWFTYKAIEANAAPWWAWFSVAALCAVGLLMTFAFLGKAIKGVAPSRDRKRR' A
#
# COMPACT_ATOMS: atom_id res chain seq x y z
N MET A 1 16.13 -16.42 12.99
CA MET A 1 14.71 -16.26 13.39
C MET A 1 14.23 -14.81 13.33
N LYS A 2 14.92 -13.83 13.97
CA LYS A 2 14.52 -12.41 13.90
C LYS A 2 14.30 -11.86 12.48
N ALA A 3 15.24 -12.11 11.55
CA ALA A 3 15.11 -11.65 10.16
C ALA A 3 13.90 -12.23 9.40
N PHE A 4 13.49 -13.47 9.72
CA PHE A 4 12.30 -14.08 9.11
C PHE A 4 11.02 -13.42 9.65
N LEU A 5 10.93 -13.23 10.96
CA LEU A 5 9.81 -12.52 11.61
C LEU A 5 9.69 -11.07 11.12
N ASP A 6 10.82 -10.38 10.98
CA ASP A 6 10.91 -9.03 10.44
C ASP A 6 10.44 -8.97 8.96
N GLY A 7 10.77 -10.00 8.18
CA GLY A 7 10.29 -10.17 6.81
C GLY A 7 8.78 -10.38 6.76
N THR A 8 8.23 -11.27 7.59
CA THR A 8 6.78 -11.52 7.69
C THR A 8 6.02 -10.28 8.13
N ALA A 9 6.55 -9.51 9.09
CA ALA A 9 5.96 -8.24 9.51
C ALA A 9 5.88 -7.22 8.36
N SER A 10 6.93 -7.12 7.53
CA SER A 10 6.93 -6.29 6.33
C SER A 10 5.95 -6.79 5.26
N PHE A 11 5.77 -8.10 5.12
CA PHE A 11 4.76 -8.66 4.21
C PHE A 11 3.33 -8.35 4.68
N LEU A 12 3.05 -8.50 5.98
CA LEU A 12 1.77 -8.10 6.57
C LEU A 12 1.53 -6.59 6.42
N ALA A 13 2.55 -5.76 6.59
CA ALA A 13 2.45 -4.33 6.34
C ALA A 13 2.11 -4.01 4.87
N ALA A 14 2.68 -4.75 3.92
CA ALA A 14 2.33 -4.64 2.50
C ALA A 14 0.85 -5.00 2.26
N LEU A 15 0.36 -6.10 2.84
CA LEU A 15 -1.06 -6.49 2.75
C LEU A 15 -1.99 -5.45 3.40
N ALA A 16 -1.63 -4.92 4.57
CA ALA A 16 -2.39 -3.87 5.22
C ALA A 16 -2.45 -2.60 4.34
N THR A 17 -1.34 -2.25 3.68
CA THR A 17 -1.29 -1.12 2.74
C THR A 17 -2.23 -1.34 1.56
N VAL A 18 -2.23 -2.53 0.96
CA VAL A 18 -3.16 -2.88 -0.11
C VAL A 18 -4.61 -2.80 0.36
N ALA A 19 -4.92 -3.25 1.58
CA ALA A 19 -6.27 -3.15 2.11
C ALA A 19 -6.69 -1.69 2.35
N ILE A 20 -5.83 -0.89 3.01
CA ILE A 20 -6.13 0.50 3.39
C ILE A 20 -6.22 1.42 2.16
N CYS A 21 -5.39 1.21 1.15
CA CYS A 21 -5.44 2.01 -0.08
C CYS A 21 -6.40 1.42 -1.11
N GLY A 22 -6.47 0.10 -1.23
CA GLY A 22 -7.27 -0.59 -2.23
C GLY A 22 -8.77 -0.54 -1.96
N LEU A 23 -9.21 -0.70 -0.71
CA LEU A 23 -10.64 -0.67 -0.37
C LEU A 23 -11.29 0.68 -0.69
N PRO A 24 -10.74 1.84 -0.26
CA PRO A 24 -11.32 3.14 -0.59
C PRO A 24 -11.22 3.47 -2.09
N SER A 25 -10.12 3.09 -2.75
CA SER A 25 -10.00 3.23 -4.21
C SER A 25 -11.08 2.45 -4.94
N TRP A 26 -11.31 1.19 -4.56
CA TRP A 26 -12.33 0.33 -5.15
C TRP A 26 -13.74 0.87 -4.91
N PHE A 27 -14.03 1.29 -3.67
CA PHE A 27 -15.32 1.88 -3.33
C PHE A 27 -15.59 3.14 -4.16
N THR A 28 -14.58 4.00 -4.30
CA THR A 28 -14.70 5.23 -5.08
C THR A 28 -14.87 4.93 -6.58
N TYR A 29 -14.15 3.94 -7.11
CA TYR A 29 -14.35 3.44 -8.48
C TYR A 29 -15.79 2.96 -8.69
N LYS A 30 -16.34 2.16 -7.77
CA LYS A 30 -17.73 1.71 -7.82
C LYS A 30 -18.74 2.86 -7.71
N ALA A 31 -18.45 3.88 -6.91
CA ALA A 31 -19.29 5.07 -6.81
C ALA A 31 -19.30 5.89 -8.10
N ILE A 32 -18.16 5.99 -8.80
CA ILE A 32 -18.09 6.63 -10.12
C ILE A 32 -18.85 5.81 -11.17
N GLU A 33 -18.68 4.49 -11.18
CA GLU A 33 -19.41 3.57 -12.08
C GLU A 33 -20.93 3.67 -11.89
N ALA A 34 -21.38 3.87 -10.65
CA ALA A 34 -22.78 4.08 -10.31
C ALA A 34 -23.29 5.53 -10.57
N ASN A 35 -22.47 6.41 -11.17
CA ASN A 35 -22.77 7.85 -11.33
C ASN A 35 -23.11 8.59 -10.01
N ALA A 36 -22.73 8.02 -8.87
CA ALA A 36 -22.92 8.63 -7.55
C ALA A 36 -21.81 9.64 -7.20
N ALA A 37 -20.65 9.56 -7.89
CA ALA A 37 -19.51 10.44 -7.70
C ALA A 37 -19.17 11.23 -8.98
N PRO A 38 -18.65 12.47 -8.85
CA PRO A 38 -18.27 13.29 -10.00
C PRO A 38 -17.03 12.74 -10.72
N TRP A 39 -16.91 13.03 -12.02
CA TRP A 39 -15.82 12.52 -12.87
C TRP A 39 -14.40 12.87 -12.35
N TRP A 40 -14.24 13.99 -11.64
CA TRP A 40 -12.95 14.40 -11.08
C TRP A 40 -12.47 13.48 -9.94
N ALA A 41 -13.35 12.65 -9.37
CA ALA A 41 -12.97 11.66 -8.36
C ALA A 41 -11.98 10.60 -8.88
N TRP A 42 -11.86 10.44 -10.21
CA TRP A 42 -10.82 9.63 -10.84
C TRP A 42 -9.41 10.07 -10.45
N PHE A 43 -9.17 11.36 -10.25
CA PHE A 43 -7.87 11.86 -9.77
C PHE A 43 -7.53 11.32 -8.39
N SER A 44 -8.50 11.30 -7.47
CA SER A 44 -8.33 10.75 -6.13
C SER A 44 -8.05 9.25 -6.16
N VAL A 45 -8.78 8.49 -6.99
CA VAL A 45 -8.54 7.05 -7.18
C VAL A 45 -7.14 6.80 -7.71
N ALA A 46 -6.71 7.55 -8.73
CA ALA A 46 -5.38 7.43 -9.33
C ALA A 46 -4.27 7.75 -8.31
N ALA A 47 -4.41 8.84 -7.55
CA ALA A 47 -3.45 9.24 -6.53
C ALA A 47 -3.33 8.18 -5.42
N LEU A 48 -4.46 7.67 -4.92
CA LEU A 48 -4.49 6.68 -3.85
C LEU A 48 -3.89 5.34 -4.31
N CYS A 49 -4.21 4.91 -5.54
CA CYS A 49 -3.59 3.73 -6.16
C CYS A 49 -2.08 3.89 -6.34
N ALA A 50 -1.62 5.05 -6.80
CA ALA A 50 -0.19 5.31 -6.98
C ALA A 50 0.58 5.23 -5.65
N VAL A 51 0.08 5.90 -4.60
CA VAL A 51 0.69 5.85 -3.26
C VAL A 51 0.64 4.44 -2.69
N GLY A 52 -0.49 3.75 -2.81
CA GLY A 52 -0.66 2.38 -2.36
C GLY A 52 0.33 1.42 -3.01
N LEU A 53 0.53 1.52 -4.32
CA LEU A 53 1.51 0.73 -5.06
C LEU A 53 2.94 1.03 -4.59
N LEU A 54 3.33 2.31 -4.53
CA LEU A 54 4.67 2.70 -4.08
C LEU A 54 5.01 2.15 -2.69
N MET A 55 4.09 2.30 -1.74
CA MET A 55 4.26 1.80 -0.37
C MET A 55 4.29 0.27 -0.32
N THR A 56 3.40 -0.39 -1.04
CA THR A 56 3.35 -1.86 -1.11
C THR A 56 4.66 -2.43 -1.67
N PHE A 57 5.19 -1.86 -2.75
CA PHE A 57 6.49 -2.28 -3.31
C PHE A 57 7.64 -2.02 -2.33
N ALA A 58 7.62 -0.90 -1.60
CA ALA A 58 8.63 -0.62 -0.58
C ALA A 58 8.62 -1.64 0.56
N PHE A 59 7.43 -2.01 1.07
CA PHE A 59 7.28 -3.03 2.10
C PHE A 59 7.62 -4.44 1.59
N LEU A 60 7.24 -4.78 0.37
CA LEU A 60 7.60 -6.06 -0.25
C LEU A 60 9.12 -6.18 -0.42
N GLY A 61 9.79 -5.09 -0.83
CA GLY A 61 11.25 -5.02 -0.89
C GLY A 61 11.92 -5.18 0.47
N LYS A 62 11.29 -4.70 1.56
CA LYS A 62 11.74 -4.94 2.95
C LYS A 62 11.50 -6.39 3.40
N ALA A 63 10.37 -6.98 3.00
CA ALA A 63 10.01 -8.36 3.31
C ALA A 63 11.02 -9.35 2.74
N ILE A 64 11.37 -9.20 1.45
CA ILE A 64 12.38 -10.05 0.78
C ILE A 64 13.76 -9.94 1.46
N LYS A 65 14.10 -8.77 2.00
CA LYS A 65 15.37 -8.53 2.70
C LYS A 65 15.35 -8.92 4.17
N GLY A 66 14.22 -9.39 4.70
CA GLY A 66 14.07 -9.72 6.12
C GLY A 66 14.27 -8.52 7.05
N VAL A 67 13.87 -7.33 6.60
CA VAL A 67 14.02 -6.07 7.35
C VAL A 67 12.66 -5.65 7.89
N ALA A 68 12.62 -5.23 9.16
CA ALA A 68 11.41 -4.75 9.80
C ALA A 68 10.84 -3.51 9.08
N PRO A 69 9.52 -3.33 9.04
CA PRO A 69 8.89 -2.23 8.31
C PRO A 69 9.29 -0.86 8.87
N SER A 70 9.46 -0.75 10.19
CA SER A 70 9.90 0.47 10.89
C SER A 70 11.40 0.75 10.81
N ARG A 71 12.20 -0.18 10.27
CA ARG A 71 13.65 0.04 10.19
C ARG A 71 13.96 1.07 9.12
N ASP A 72 14.58 2.16 9.55
CA ASP A 72 15.07 3.20 8.67
C ASP A 72 16.34 2.77 7.94
N ARG A 73 16.54 3.31 6.74
CA ARG A 73 17.77 3.09 5.97
C ARG A 73 18.87 3.88 6.69
N LYS A 74 19.94 3.21 7.14
CA LYS A 74 21.09 3.88 7.76
C LYS A 74 21.69 4.84 6.74
N ARG A 75 21.37 6.13 6.85
CA ARG A 75 21.96 7.19 6.02
C ARG A 75 23.38 7.40 6.56
N ARG A 76 24.38 7.17 5.71
CA ARG A 76 25.77 7.54 6.00
C ARG A 76 25.94 9.04 5.87
#